data_AF-A0A352Y480-F1
#
_entry.id   AF-A0A352Y480-F1
#
_cell.length_a   1.000
_cell.length_b   1.000
_cell.length_c   1.000
_cell.angle_alpha   90.00
_cell.angle_beta   90.00
_cell.angle_gamma   90.00
#
_symmetry.space_group_name_H-M   'P 1'
#
loop_
_entity.id
_entity.type
_entity.pdbx_description
1 polymer ?
#
loop_
_entity_poly.entity_id
_entity_poly.type
_entity_poly.pdbx_seq_one_letter_code
_entity_poly.pdbx_strand_id
1 'polypeptide(L)' 'MPTLWFILVAFMLTMYVLLDGFDLGAGIIHLVAARTDTERRFVLRAIGPVWDGNEVWL' A
#
# COMPACT_ATOMS: atom_id res chain seq x y z
N MET A 1 7.42 -14.62 27.30
CA MET A 1 6.52 -14.05 26.27
C MET A 1 7.17 -13.80 24.89
N PRO A 2 8.20 -14.53 24.42
CA PRO A 2 8.82 -14.23 23.11
C PRO A 2 7.90 -14.54 21.91
N THR A 3 7.10 -15.60 22.00
CA THR A 3 6.18 -16.02 20.93
C THR A 3 5.11 -14.97 20.64
N LEU A 4 4.58 -14.31 21.67
CA LEU A 4 3.58 -13.26 21.52
C LEU A 4 4.15 -12.05 20.76
N TRP A 5 5.37 -11.62 21.13
CA TRP A 5 6.07 -10.56 20.41
C TRP A 5 6.38 -10.93 18.96
N PHE A 6 6.81 -12.17 18.71
CA PHE A 6 7.04 -12.66 17.35
C PHE A 6 5.77 -12.57 16.50
N ILE A 7 4.62 -13.02 17.02
CA ILE A 7 3.33 -12.95 16.30
C ILE A 7 2.95 -11.50 16.00
N LEU A 8 3.11 -10.58 16.97
CA LEU A 8 2.79 -9.17 16.77
C LEU A 8 3.66 -8.54 15.67
N VAL A 9 4.97 -8.78 15.68
CA VAL A 9 5.89 -8.27 14.66
C VAL A 9 5.57 -8.88 13.30
N ALA A 10 5.35 -10.20 13.21
CA ALA A 10 4.97 -10.85 11.97
C ALA A 10 3.66 -10.30 11.40
N PHE A 11 2.68 -10.02 12.27
CA PHE A 11 1.43 -9.40 11.88
C PHE A 11 1.64 -7.98 11.35
N MET A 12 2.40 -7.13 12.05
CA MET A 12 2.69 -5.77 11.59
C MET A 12 3.42 -5.77 10.24
N LEU A 13 4.43 -6.62 10.07
CA LEU A 13 5.15 -6.75 8.80
C LEU A 13 4.23 -7.22 7.67
N THR A 14 3.32 -8.16 7.94
CA THR A 14 2.36 -8.64 6.94
C THR A 14 1.41 -7.52 6.54
N MET A 15 0.87 -6.78 7.50
CA MET A 15 0.00 -5.63 7.23
C MET A 15 0.72 -4.54 6.44
N TYR A 16 1.95 -4.22 6.82
CA TYR A 16 2.79 -3.26 6.09
C TYR A 16 2.99 -3.67 4.62
N VAL A 17 3.41 -4.92 4.37
CA VAL A 17 3.63 -5.41 2.99
C VAL A 17 2.35 -5.42 2.17
N LEU A 18 1.19 -5.72 2.77
CA LEU A 18 -0.08 -5.73 2.05
C LEU A 18 -0.60 -4.33 1.75
N LEU A 19 -0.57 -3.44 2.75
CA LEU A 19 -1.12 -2.09 2.66
C LEU A 19 -0.21 -1.18 1.82
N ASP A 20 1.05 -1.02 2.22
CA ASP A 20 2.01 -0.18 1.51
C ASP A 20 2.40 -0.79 0.15
N GLY A 21 2.44 -2.12 0.06
CA GLY A 21 2.66 -2.82 -1.21
C GLY A 21 1.56 -2.56 -2.26
N PHE A 22 0.31 -2.37 -1.83
CA PHE A 22 -0.77 -1.96 -2.72
C PHE A 22 -0.54 -0.55 -3.29
N ASP A 23 -0.15 0.40 -2.44
CA ASP A 23 0.09 1.79 -2.84
C ASP A 23 1.27 1.90 -3.82
N LEU A 24 2.38 1.22 -3.50
CA LEU A 24 3.55 1.14 -4.37
C LEU A 24 3.22 0.45 -5.70
N GLY A 25 2.45 -0.65 -5.66
CA GLY A 25 1.98 -1.35 -6.86
C GLY A 25 1.13 -0.46 -7.76
N ALA A 26 0.21 0.31 -7.17
CA ALA A 26 -0.61 1.27 -7.89
C ALA A 26 0.24 2.44 -8.45
N GLY A 27 1.28 2.88 -7.73
CA GLY A 27 2.29 3.81 -8.25
C GLY A 27 3.04 3.28 -9.48
N ILE A 28 3.42 1.99 -9.48
CA ILE A 28 4.03 1.33 -10.65
C ILE A 28 3.05 1.31 -11.83
N ILE A 29 1.79 0.97 -11.60
CA ILE A 29 0.74 0.98 -12.64
C ILE A 29 0.55 2.40 -13.20
N HIS A 30 0.54 3.41 -12.34
CA HIS A 30 0.43 4.82 -12.75
C HIS A 30 1.57 5.24 -13.69
N LEU A 31 2.80 4.76 -13.45
CA LEU A 31 3.97 5.11 -14.26
C LEU A 31 4.07 4.27 -15.55
N VAL A 32 3.82 2.96 -15.45
CA VAL A 32 4.17 2.00 -16.50
C VAL A 32 2.98 1.67 -17.40
N ALA A 33 1.76 1.61 -16.86
CA ALA A 33 0.57 1.11 -17.56
C ALA A 33 -0.48 2.18 -17.86
N ALA A 34 -0.62 3.23 -17.05
CA ALA A 34 -1.56 4.32 -17.30
C ALA A 34 -1.04 5.26 -18.42
N ARG A 35 -1.64 5.17 -19.61
CA ARG A 35 -1.24 5.90 -20.81
C ARG A 35 -2.02 7.20 -21.00
N THR A 36 -3.25 7.25 -20.51
CA THR A 36 -4.13 8.43 -20.60
C THR A 36 -4.30 9.12 -19.25
N ASP A 37 -4.64 10.41 -19.27
CA ASP A 37 -4.94 11.16 -18.05
C ASP A 37 -6.11 10.57 -17.26
N THR A 38 -7.07 9.94 -17.95
CA THR A 38 -8.22 9.30 -17.32
C THR A 38 -7.81 8.05 -16.55
N GLU A 39 -6.96 7.20 -17.12
CA GLU A 39 -6.39 6.04 -16.42
C GLU A 39 -5.54 6.46 -15.23
N ARG A 40 -4.72 7.50 -15.39
CA ARG A 40 -3.90 8.06 -14.30
C ARG A 40 -4.76 8.54 -13.13
N ARG A 41 -5.83 9.27 -13.41
CA ARG A 41 -6.79 9.73 -12.39
C ARG A 41 -7.54 8.57 -11.74
N PHE A 42 -7.84 7.50 -12.48
CA PHE A 42 -8.48 6.32 -11.93
C PHE A 42 -7.58 5.63 -10.90
N VAL A 43 -6.30 5.45 -11.23
CA VAL A 43 -5.30 4.89 -10.30
C VAL A 43 -5.17 5.77 -9.06
N LEU A 44 -5.03 7.09 -9.21
CA LEU A 44 -4.93 8.00 -8.06
C LEU A 44 -6.17 7.98 -7.15
N ARG A 45 -7.37 7.88 -7.71
CA ARG A 45 -8.62 7.77 -6.94
C ARG A 45 -8.74 6.45 -6.18
N ALA A 46 -8.14 5.38 -6.68
CA ALA A 46 -8.14 4.09 -6.01
C ALA A 46 -7.28 4.10 -4.73
N ILE A 47 -6.19 4.87 -4.72
CA ILE A 47 -5.24 4.92 -3.60
C ILE A 47 -5.56 6.03 -2.60
N GLY A 48 -6.07 7.18 -3.08
CA GLY A 48 -6.25 8.39 -2.27
C GLY A 48 -6.93 8.22 -0.89
N PRO A 49 -7.98 7.40 -0.73
CA PRO A 49 -8.64 7.20 0.56
C PRO A 49 -7.86 6.36 1.57
N VAL A 50 -6.89 5.55 1.11
CA VAL A 50 -6.18 4.56 1.94
C VAL A 50 -4.72 4.94 2.18
N TRP A 51 -4.12 5.73 1.28
CA TRP A 51 -2.71 6.15 1.34
C TRP A 51 -2.31 6.70 2.72
N ASP A 52 -3.04 7.71 3.22
CA ASP A 52 -2.71 8.41 4.47
C ASP A 52 -2.79 7.47 5.70
N GLY A 53 -3.64 6.45 5.63
CA GLY A 53 -3.73 5.39 6.64
C GLY A 53 -2.68 4.29 6.50
N ASN A 54 -2.02 4.19 5.35
CA ASN A 54 -0.96 3.23 5.10
C ASN A 54 0.41 3.78 5.55
N GLU A 55 0.63 5.09 5.42
CA GLU A 55 1.89 5.74 5.85
C GLU A 55 2.18 5.59 7.36
N VAL A 56 1.16 5.45 8.22
CA VAL A 56 1.32 5.25 9.68
C VAL A 56 1.88 3.87 10.07
N TRP A 57 1.97 2.93 9.13
CA TRP A 57 2.54 1.60 9.40
C TRP A 57 4.07 1.58 9.35
N LEU A 58 4.70 2.63 8.79
CA LEU A 58 6.14 2.81 8.74
C LEU A 58 6.67 3.47 10.02
#